data_AF-A0A6A8G6R4-F1
#
_entry.id   AF-A0A6A8G6R4-F1
#
_cell.length_a   1.000
_cell.length_b   1.000
_cell.length_c   1.000
_cell.angle_alpha   90.00
_cell.angle_beta   90.00
_cell.angle_gamma   90.00
#
_symmetry.space_group_name_H-M   'P 1'
#
loop_
_entity.id
_entity.type
_entity.pdbx_description
1 polymer ?
#
loop_
_entity_poly.entity_id
_entity_poly.type
_entity_poly.pdbx_seq_one_letter_code
_entity_poly.pdbx_strand_id
1 'polypeptide(L)'
;MSADVPDVEGFTLLDGEEVRHNIQPSFASYMTDGQSILLAIISLGILPFLFVKGSRYVVTNERVMKKTGLLGTSTEEYRIDDISQLSTGQRLVEKLLGVGNLQFATAAAGSNIVFFGLDDHESVANTIRNVQRE
;
A
#
# COMPACT_ATOMS: atom_id res chain seq x y z
N MET A 1 28.40 -49.00 12.28
CA MET A 1 27.24 -48.85 13.18
C MET A 1 27.12 -47.36 13.42
N SER A 2 26.26 -46.69 12.67
CA SER A 2 26.05 -45.25 12.82
C SER A 2 25.23 -45.05 14.09
N ALA A 3 25.79 -44.36 15.08
CA ALA A 3 25.05 -43.99 16.28
C ALA A 3 23.87 -43.11 15.87
N ASP A 4 22.68 -43.48 16.33
CA ASP A 4 21.44 -42.73 16.15
C ASP A 4 21.53 -41.52 17.08
N VAL A 5 22.06 -40.42 16.54
CA VAL A 5 22.19 -39.16 17.27
C VAL A 5 20.82 -38.49 17.29
N PRO A 6 20.23 -38.21 18.48
CA PRO A 6 18.96 -37.51 18.56
C PRO A 6 19.09 -36.10 17.96
N ASP A 7 18.35 -35.84 16.89
CA ASP A 7 18.35 -34.57 16.15
C ASP A 7 17.30 -33.61 16.73
N VAL A 8 17.71 -32.38 17.03
CA VAL A 8 16.79 -31.31 17.43
C VAL A 8 16.75 -30.31 16.29
N GLU A 9 15.67 -30.33 15.51
CA GLU A 9 15.32 -29.44 14.39
C GLU A 9 16.39 -28.38 14.04
N GLY A 10 17.42 -28.79 13.29
CA GLY A 10 18.50 -27.92 12.80
C GLY A 10 19.83 -27.98 13.58
N PHE A 11 19.94 -28.79 14.62
CA PHE A 11 21.16 -28.96 15.42
C PHE A 11 21.48 -30.45 15.65
N THR A 12 22.63 -30.89 15.13
CA THR A 12 23.18 -32.22 15.44
C THR A 12 23.86 -32.20 16.81
N LEU A 13 23.39 -33.04 17.72
CA LEU A 13 23.96 -33.18 19.06
C LEU A 13 25.23 -34.04 19.04
N LEU A 14 26.18 -33.79 19.92
CA LEU A 14 27.35 -34.66 20.08
C LEU A 14 27.02 -35.89 20.93
N ASP A 15 27.79 -36.97 20.78
CA ASP A 15 27.61 -38.20 21.57
C ASP A 15 27.72 -37.91 23.08
N GLY A 16 26.62 -38.08 23.80
CA GLY A 16 26.49 -37.79 25.24
C GLY A 16 25.99 -36.38 25.59
N GLU A 17 25.63 -35.56 24.60
CA GLU A 17 25.07 -34.23 24.83
C GLU A 17 23.54 -34.29 24.99
N GLU A 18 23.06 -33.92 26.17
CA GLU A 18 21.62 -33.88 26.49
C GLU A 18 21.10 -32.45 26.44
N VAL A 19 20.01 -32.23 25.68
CA VAL A 19 19.35 -30.93 25.58
C VAL A 19 18.68 -30.59 26.91
N ARG A 20 19.28 -29.65 27.64
CA ARG A 20 18.79 -29.19 28.94
C ARG A 20 17.58 -28.27 28.83
N HIS A 21 17.58 -27.35 27.85
CA HIS A 21 16.48 -26.40 27.62
C HIS A 21 16.44 -25.98 26.16
N ASN A 22 15.29 -26.15 25.51
CA ASN A 22 14.99 -25.57 24.21
C ASN A 22 13.99 -24.42 24.43
N ILE A 23 14.48 -23.19 24.34
CA ILE A 23 13.66 -21.98 24.45
C ILE A 23 13.66 -21.27 23.10
N GLN A 24 12.47 -21.06 22.54
CA GLN A 24 12.30 -20.17 21.40
C GLN A 24 11.99 -18.77 21.90
N PRO A 25 12.54 -17.72 21.28
CA PRO A 25 12.16 -16.35 21.62
C PRO A 25 10.66 -16.16 21.37
N SER A 26 9.96 -15.60 22.36
CA SER A 26 8.54 -15.31 22.20
C SER A 26 8.37 -14.09 21.29
N PHE A 27 7.43 -14.15 20.36
CA PHE A 27 7.08 -12.98 19.55
C PHE A 27 6.64 -11.78 20.42
N ALA A 28 6.11 -12.06 21.62
CA ALA A 28 5.76 -11.06 22.62
C ALA A 28 6.97 -10.23 23.09
N SER A 29 8.20 -10.78 23.13
CA SER A 29 9.38 -10.02 23.53
C SER A 29 9.68 -8.87 22.56
N TYR A 30 9.41 -9.08 21.27
CA TYR A 30 9.53 -8.04 20.23
C TYR A 30 8.47 -6.95 20.39
N MET A 31 7.26 -7.27 20.84
CA MET A 31 6.21 -6.27 21.09
C MET A 31 6.44 -5.45 22.36
N THR A 32 7.11 -6.02 23.37
CA THR A 32 7.41 -5.32 24.63
C THR A 32 8.64 -4.43 24.58
N ASP A 33 9.50 -4.60 23.57
CA ASP A 33 10.64 -3.71 23.35
C ASP A 33 10.12 -2.36 22.85
N GLY A 34 10.21 -1.30 23.67
CA GLY A 34 9.69 0.03 23.33
C GLY A 34 10.24 0.59 22.01
N GLN A 35 11.39 0.08 21.54
CA GLN A 35 11.95 0.43 20.24
C GLN A 35 11.05 -0.01 19.07
N SER A 36 10.39 -1.17 19.17
CA SER A 36 9.51 -1.67 18.10
C SER A 36 8.22 -0.83 17.98
N ILE A 37 7.68 -0.38 19.11
CA ILE A 37 6.51 0.52 19.15
C ILE A 37 6.85 1.87 18.50
N LEU A 38 8.03 2.42 18.80
CA LEU A 38 8.51 3.65 18.19
C LEU A 38 8.66 3.51 16.66
N LEU A 39 9.28 2.42 16.20
CA LEU A 39 9.40 2.13 14.77
C LEU A 39 8.03 1.94 14.09
N ALA A 40 7.06 1.34 14.79
CA ALA A 40 5.69 1.19 14.28
C ALA A 40 4.96 2.53 14.14
N ILE A 41 5.10 3.44 15.11
CA ILE A 41 4.48 4.78 15.03
C ILE A 41 5.10 5.59 13.90
N ILE A 42 6.44 5.55 13.80
CA ILE A 42 7.17 6.23 12.72
C ILE A 42 6.75 5.67 11.36
N SER A 43 6.59 4.35 11.23
CA SER A 43 6.20 3.74 9.97
C SER A 43 4.77 4.11 9.57
N LEU A 44 3.85 4.19 10.53
CA LEU A 44 2.47 4.63 10.32
C LEU A 44 2.33 6.10 9.91
N GLY A 45 3.26 6.97 10.28
CA GLY A 45 3.21 8.39 9.92
C GLY A 45 4.05 8.75 8.69
N ILE A 46 5.33 8.37 8.70
CA ILE A 46 6.32 8.87 7.72
C ILE A 46 6.17 8.18 6.36
N LEU A 47 5.97 6.85 6.32
CA LEU A 47 5.82 6.15 5.04
C LEU A 47 4.62 6.65 4.22
N PRO A 48 3.39 6.75 4.77
CA PRO A 48 2.27 7.25 3.98
C PRO A 48 2.46 8.72 3.58
N PHE A 49 3.06 9.55 4.45
CA PHE A 49 3.37 10.92 4.11
C PHE A 49 4.33 11.04 2.91
N LEU A 50 5.41 10.26 2.91
CA LEU A 50 6.35 10.21 1.79
C LEU A 50 5.65 9.70 0.52
N PHE A 51 4.72 8.75 0.65
CA PHE A 51 3.99 8.17 -0.47
C PHE A 51 3.06 9.19 -1.13
N VAL A 52 2.34 9.96 -0.31
CA VAL A 52 1.50 11.06 -0.79
C VAL A 52 2.36 12.12 -1.49
N LYS A 53 3.50 12.51 -0.90
CA LYS A 53 4.41 13.51 -1.49
C LYS A 53 5.04 13.05 -2.81
N GLY A 54 5.29 11.76 -2.96
CA GLY A 54 5.81 11.15 -4.20
C GLY A 54 4.75 10.90 -5.28
N SER A 55 3.48 10.99 -4.92
CA SER A 55 2.36 10.75 -5.84
C SER A 55 1.89 12.06 -6.48
N ARG A 56 1.61 12.03 -7.79
CA ARG A 56 1.06 13.17 -8.52
C ARG A 56 0.01 12.70 -9.52
N TYR A 57 -1.15 13.33 -9.46
CA TYR A 57 -2.25 13.15 -10.40
C TYR A 57 -2.35 14.38 -11.28
N VAL A 58 -2.37 14.19 -12.59
CA VAL A 58 -2.51 15.28 -13.57
C VAL A 58 -3.65 14.95 -14.51
N VAL A 59 -4.64 15.83 -14.58
CA VAL A 59 -5.77 15.75 -15.52
C VAL A 59 -5.56 16.83 -16.57
N THR A 60 -5.65 16.44 -17.84
CA THR A 60 -5.56 17.34 -19.01
C THR A 60 -6.84 17.20 -19.84
N ASN A 61 -6.92 17.90 -20.99
CA ASN A 61 -8.09 17.79 -21.87
C ASN A 61 -8.15 16.47 -22.65
N GLU A 62 -7.02 15.78 -22.84
CA GLU A 62 -6.96 14.56 -23.65
C GLU A 62 -6.73 13.30 -22.82
N ARG A 63 -6.04 13.43 -21.69
CA ARG A 63 -5.56 12.29 -20.90
C ARG A 63 -5.49 12.59 -19.40
N VAL A 64 -5.54 11.51 -18.64
CA VAL A 64 -5.35 11.46 -17.19
C VAL A 64 -4.05 10.69 -16.92
N MET A 65 -3.17 11.27 -16.12
CA MET A 65 -1.85 10.72 -15.80
C MET A 65 -1.71 10.54 -14.29
N LYS A 66 -1.22 9.37 -13.89
CA LYS A 66 -0.92 9.01 -12.50
C LYS A 66 0.55 8.66 -12.36
N LYS A 67 1.27 9.47 -11.61
CA LYS A 67 2.65 9.19 -11.20
C LYS A 67 2.65 8.75 -9.75
N THR A 68 3.16 7.56 -9.46
CA THR A 68 3.27 7.02 -8.09
C THR A 68 4.68 6.52 -7.86
N GLY A 69 5.28 6.81 -6.71
CA GLY A 69 6.60 6.27 -6.40
C GLY A 69 7.25 6.80 -5.14
N LEU A 70 7.84 5.89 -4.35
CA LEU A 70 8.74 6.22 -3.23
C LEU A 70 10.22 5.95 -3.58
N LEU A 71 10.48 4.77 -4.14
CA LEU A 71 11.81 4.27 -4.51
C LEU A 71 11.94 3.97 -6.02
N GLY A 72 10.80 3.86 -6.71
CA GLY A 72 10.70 3.69 -8.16
C GLY A 72 9.50 4.48 -8.67
N THR A 73 9.63 5.09 -9.85
CA THR A 73 8.55 5.88 -10.45
C THR A 73 7.73 4.98 -11.38
N SER A 74 6.45 4.77 -11.07
CA SER A 74 5.47 4.25 -12.03
C SER A 74 4.66 5.42 -12.58
N THR A 75 4.52 5.50 -13.90
CA THR A 75 3.65 6.47 -14.57
C THR A 75 2.64 5.72 -15.42
N GLU A 76 1.36 5.92 -15.14
CA GLU A 76 0.25 5.35 -15.89
C GLU A 76 -0.48 6.50 -16.61
N GLU A 77 -0.75 6.34 -17.90
CA GLU A 77 -1.47 7.31 -18.71
C GLU A 77 -2.71 6.65 -19.34
N TYR A 78 -3.85 7.35 -19.26
CA TYR A 78 -5.12 6.90 -19.81
C TYR A 78 -5.78 8.04 -20.58
N ARG A 79 -6.27 7.76 -21.80
CA ARG A 79 -7.02 8.76 -22.57
C ARG A 79 -8.41 8.96 -21.96
N ILE A 80 -8.90 10.19 -21.99
CA ILE A 80 -10.23 10.52 -21.44
C ILE A 80 -11.35 9.83 -22.23
N ASP A 81 -11.17 9.71 -23.55
CA ASP A 81 -12.11 9.02 -24.45
C ASP A 81 -12.32 7.55 -24.10
N ASP A 82 -11.32 6.91 -23.48
CA ASP A 82 -11.37 5.49 -23.11
C ASP A 82 -12.04 5.27 -21.74
N ILE A 83 -12.35 6.34 -21.00
CA ILE A 83 -12.99 6.26 -19.67
C ILE A 83 -14.49 5.99 -19.84
N SER A 84 -14.93 4.79 -19.46
CA SER A 84 -16.31 4.34 -19.62
C SER A 84 -17.19 4.62 -18.41
N GLN A 85 -16.62 4.61 -17.21
CA GLN A 85 -17.36 4.79 -15.97
C GLN A 85 -16.56 5.61 -14.97
N LEU A 86 -17.21 6.59 -14.35
CA LEU A 86 -16.65 7.41 -13.27
C LEU A 86 -17.49 7.22 -12.00
N SER A 87 -16.84 6.83 -10.91
CA SER A 87 -17.45 6.61 -9.60
C SER A 87 -16.67 7.36 -8.52
N THR A 88 -17.38 8.05 -7.63
CA THR A 88 -16.80 8.72 -6.46
C THR A 88 -17.12 7.89 -5.22
N GLY A 89 -16.10 7.61 -4.41
CA GLY A 89 -16.23 6.84 -3.17
C GLY A 89 -15.60 7.55 -1.99
N GLN A 90 -16.34 7.67 -0.89
CA GLN A 90 -15.83 8.24 0.36
C GLN A 90 -16.30 7.39 1.55
N ARG A 91 -15.35 6.96 2.37
CA ARG A 91 -15.59 6.28 3.65
C ARG A 91 -15.92 7.28 4.75
N LEU A 92 -16.56 6.81 5.81
CA LEU A 92 -16.97 7.65 6.95
C LEU A 92 -15.80 8.44 7.58
N VAL A 93 -14.64 7.79 7.73
CA VAL A 93 -13.42 8.42 8.25
C VAL A 93 -12.84 9.43 7.24
N GLU A 94 -12.90 9.12 5.94
CA GLU A 94 -12.44 10.01 4.88
C GLU A 94 -13.31 11.28 4.81
N LYS A 95 -14.62 11.14 5.05
CA LYS A 95 -15.56 12.27 5.16
C LYS A 95 -15.23 13.22 6.31
N LEU A 96 -14.80 12.68 7.46
CA LEU A 96 -14.35 13.50 8.60
C LEU A 96 -13.04 14.23 8.30
N LEU A 97 -12.16 13.61 7.50
CA LEU A 97 -10.88 14.17 7.10
C LEU A 97 -10.97 15.08 5.86
N GLY A 98 -12.15 15.21 5.23
CA GLY A 98 -12.35 16.02 4.02
C GLY A 98 -11.73 15.41 2.75
N VAL A 99 -11.24 14.18 2.81
CA VAL A 99 -10.59 13.48 1.69
C VAL A 99 -11.56 12.50 1.03
N GLY A 100 -11.40 12.25 -0.26
CA GLY A 100 -12.19 11.25 -0.99
C GLY A 100 -11.37 10.51 -2.03
N ASN A 101 -11.98 9.49 -2.63
CA ASN A 101 -11.36 8.70 -3.67
C ASN A 101 -12.16 8.80 -4.97
N LEU A 102 -11.47 8.88 -6.09
CA LEU A 102 -12.06 8.88 -7.42
C LEU A 102 -11.65 7.59 -8.14
N GLN A 103 -12.64 6.82 -8.59
CA GLN A 103 -12.42 5.58 -9.32
C GLN A 103 -12.98 5.69 -10.72
N PHE A 104 -12.22 5.24 -11.70
CA PHE A 104 -12.67 5.17 -13.09
C PHE A 104 -12.27 3.87 -13.74
N ALA A 105 -13.16 3.39 -14.62
CA ALA A 105 -12.95 2.22 -15.44
C ALA A 105 -12.60 2.67 -16.86
N THR A 106 -11.66 1.97 -17.48
CA THR A 106 -11.29 2.20 -18.88
C THR A 106 -11.74 1.03 -19.74
N ALA A 107 -12.32 1.32 -20.91
CA ALA A 107 -12.74 0.30 -21.86
C ALA A 107 -11.55 -0.49 -22.45
N ALA A 108 -10.40 0.18 -22.60
CA ALA A 108 -9.22 -0.39 -23.23
C ALA A 108 -8.41 -1.35 -22.32
N ALA A 109 -8.32 -1.06 -21.02
CA ALA A 109 -7.42 -1.81 -20.12
C ALA A 109 -8.14 -2.79 -19.18
N GLY A 110 -9.49 -2.74 -19.10
CA GLY A 110 -10.27 -3.57 -18.18
C GLY A 110 -9.89 -3.37 -16.70
N SER A 111 -9.10 -2.33 -16.40
CA SER A 111 -8.55 -2.06 -15.07
C SER A 111 -9.25 -0.87 -14.44
N ASN A 112 -9.56 -1.01 -13.15
CA ASN A 112 -10.09 0.07 -12.32
C ASN A 112 -8.92 0.89 -11.78
N ILE A 113 -8.87 2.17 -12.17
CA ILE A 113 -7.88 3.11 -11.66
C ILE A 113 -8.50 3.85 -10.49
N VAL A 114 -7.75 3.95 -9.40
CA VAL A 114 -8.17 4.68 -8.20
C VAL A 114 -7.17 5.77 -7.89
N PHE A 115 -7.69 6.99 -7.76
CA PHE A 115 -7.01 8.14 -7.21
C PHE A 115 -7.40 8.25 -5.75
N PHE A 116 -6.40 8.18 -4.87
CA PHE A 116 -6.62 8.13 -3.42
C PHE A 116 -6.31 9.47 -2.78
N GLY A 117 -7.08 9.81 -1.75
CA GLY A 117 -6.79 10.98 -0.90
C GLY A 117 -6.85 12.30 -1.66
N LEU A 118 -7.82 12.45 -2.57
CA LEU A 118 -8.05 13.72 -3.25
C LEU A 118 -8.80 14.66 -2.31
N ASP A 119 -8.23 15.83 -2.08
CA ASP A 119 -8.97 16.97 -1.55
C ASP A 119 -10.01 17.39 -2.60
N ASP A 120 -11.26 17.56 -2.19
CA ASP A 120 -12.37 17.92 -3.08
C ASP A 120 -12.49 17.04 -4.34
N HIS A 121 -12.57 15.72 -4.11
CA HIS A 121 -12.73 14.71 -5.16
C HIS A 121 -13.93 14.95 -6.11
N GLU A 122 -14.96 15.67 -5.66
CA GLU A 122 -16.13 16.01 -6.48
C GLU A 122 -15.79 17.03 -7.57
N SER A 123 -15.00 18.05 -7.24
CA SER A 123 -14.54 19.04 -8.22
C SER A 123 -13.75 18.39 -9.36
N VAL A 124 -12.81 17.49 -9.02
CA VAL A 124 -12.02 16.74 -10.02
C VAL A 124 -12.92 15.87 -10.90
N ALA A 125 -13.90 15.18 -10.30
CA ALA A 125 -14.86 14.37 -11.04
C ALA A 125 -15.68 15.22 -12.03
N ASN A 126 -16.09 16.42 -11.62
CA ASN A 126 -16.84 17.35 -12.46
C ASN A 126 -15.99 17.90 -13.60
N THR A 127 -14.71 18.20 -13.38
CA THR A 127 -13.79 18.60 -14.46
C THR A 127 -13.70 17.52 -15.54
N ILE A 128 -13.53 16.26 -15.16
CA ILE A 128 -13.45 15.14 -16.11
C ILE A 128 -14.76 14.98 -16.89
N ARG A 129 -15.91 15.08 -16.22
CA ARG A 129 -17.23 15.00 -16.87
C ARG A 129 -17.48 16.13 -17.87
N ASN A 130 -16.97 17.33 -17.58
CA ASN A 130 -17.12 18.47 -18.49
C ASN A 130 -16.29 18.27 -19.76
N VAL A 131 -15.05 17.80 -19.63
CA VAL A 131 -14.18 17.50 -20.77
C VAL A 131 -14.77 16.42 -21.68
N GLN A 132 -15.49 15.42 -21.14
CA GLN A 132 -16.14 14.38 -21.94
C GLN A 132 -17.37 14.85 -22.74
N ARG A 133 -17.92 16.03 -22.43
CA ARG A 133 -19.14 16.54 -23.08
C ARG A 133 -18.86 17.53 -24.22
N GLU A 134 -17.64 18.04 -24.29
CA GLU A 134 -17.13 18.85 -25.40
C GLU A 134 -16.70 17.96 -26.57
#